data_AF-A0A2T4KG23-F1
#
_entry.id   AF-A0A2T4KG23-F1
#
_cell.length_a   1.000
_cell.length_b   1.000
_cell.length_c   1.000
_cell.angle_alpha   90.00
_cell.angle_beta   90.00
_cell.angle_gamma   90.00
#
_symmetry.space_group_name_H-M   'P 1'
#
loop_
_entity.id
_entity.type
_entity.pdbx_description
1 polymer ?
#
loop_
_entity_poly.entity_id
_entity_poly.type
_entity_poly.pdbx_seq_one_letter_code
_entity_poly.pdbx_strand_id
1 'polypeptide(L)'
;MLNFNLKEHLKKSNMTISELSERTGISRNSLGLLINGKSRGIQFDTLEKIARIMNIKIEDLFSLSFDYLEISATNMKLRSSELGVDYNNRYDFKRLACSINIDGNNYDFSVHYE
;
A
#
# COMPACT_ATOMS: atom_id res chain seq x y z
N MET A 1 -3.54 -3.68 6.13
CA MET A 1 -4.56 -4.68 5.70
C MET A 1 -4.36 -5.22 4.26
N LEU A 2 -4.76 -6.48 4.00
CA LEU A 2 -4.82 -7.09 2.65
C LEU A 2 -6.18 -6.79 2.00
N ASN A 3 -6.17 -6.29 0.76
CA ASN A 3 -7.37 -5.95 -0.01
C ASN A 3 -7.50 -6.83 -1.25
N PHE A 4 -8.75 -7.13 -1.66
CA PHE A 4 -9.06 -7.87 -2.88
C PHE A 4 -9.56 -6.92 -3.98
N ASN A 5 -8.78 -6.75 -5.04
CA ASN A 5 -8.93 -5.66 -6.03
C ASN A 5 -9.80 -6.02 -7.24
N LEU A 6 -10.58 -7.09 -7.17
CA LEU A 6 -11.41 -7.55 -8.30
C LEU A 6 -12.34 -6.46 -8.83
N LYS A 7 -12.85 -5.57 -7.97
CA LYS A 7 -13.70 -4.43 -8.35
C LYS A 7 -13.01 -3.49 -9.34
N GLU A 8 -11.72 -3.22 -9.13
CA GLU A 8 -10.96 -2.31 -9.98
C GLU A 8 -10.65 -2.94 -11.32
N HIS A 9 -10.27 -4.23 -11.32
CA HIS A 9 -9.98 -4.97 -12.54
C HIS A 9 -11.22 -5.11 -13.43
N LEU A 10 -12.39 -5.35 -12.87
CA LEU A 10 -13.66 -5.37 -13.62
C LEU A 10 -13.94 -4.02 -14.30
N LYS A 11 -13.69 -2.91 -13.60
CA LYS A 11 -13.82 -1.56 -14.20
C LYS A 11 -12.82 -1.33 -15.32
N LYS A 12 -11.55 -1.70 -15.12
CA LYS A 12 -10.48 -1.55 -16.12
C LYS A 12 -10.76 -2.35 -17.39
N SER A 13 -11.33 -3.55 -17.25
CA SER A 13 -11.67 -4.41 -18.38
C SER A 13 -13.08 -4.17 -18.93
N ASN A 14 -13.81 -3.17 -18.45
CA ASN A 14 -15.22 -2.90 -18.78
C ASN A 14 -16.12 -4.17 -18.68
N MET A 15 -15.82 -5.06 -17.73
CA MET A 15 -16.51 -6.33 -17.53
C MET A 15 -17.48 -6.22 -16.37
N THR A 16 -18.68 -6.75 -16.52
CA THR A 16 -19.68 -6.76 -15.44
C THR A 16 -19.53 -7.98 -14.54
N ILE A 17 -20.05 -7.90 -13.30
CA ILE A 17 -20.12 -9.08 -12.40
C ILE A 17 -20.94 -10.21 -13.02
N SER A 18 -22.01 -9.89 -13.76
CA SER A 18 -22.84 -10.87 -14.45
C SER A 18 -22.06 -11.63 -15.53
N GLU A 19 -21.26 -10.90 -16.31
CA GLU A 19 -20.40 -11.48 -17.35
C GLU A 19 -19.29 -12.34 -16.76
N LEU A 20 -18.64 -11.88 -15.68
CA LEU A 20 -17.65 -12.68 -14.97
C LEU A 20 -18.27 -13.96 -14.39
N SER A 21 -19.48 -13.86 -13.82
CA SER A 21 -20.24 -15.00 -13.30
C SER A 21 -20.51 -16.06 -14.37
N GLU A 22 -20.94 -15.63 -15.55
CA GLU A 22 -21.21 -16.52 -16.69
C GLU A 22 -19.93 -17.21 -17.18
N ARG A 23 -18.83 -16.44 -17.33
CA ARG A 23 -17.56 -16.98 -17.85
C ARG A 23 -16.82 -17.89 -16.86
N THR A 24 -16.95 -17.63 -15.56
CA THR A 24 -16.26 -18.40 -14.52
C THR A 24 -17.11 -19.54 -13.95
N GLY A 25 -18.42 -19.51 -14.14
CA GLY A 25 -19.38 -20.40 -13.48
C GLY A 25 -19.56 -20.10 -11.98
N ILE A 26 -18.96 -19.03 -11.46
CA ILE A 26 -19.10 -18.64 -10.05
C ILE A 26 -20.38 -17.83 -9.89
N SER A 27 -21.16 -18.09 -8.84
CA SER A 27 -22.40 -17.35 -8.61
C SER A 27 -22.16 -15.85 -8.42
N ARG A 28 -23.07 -15.00 -8.94
CA ARG A 28 -23.01 -13.54 -8.71
C ARG A 28 -22.99 -13.18 -7.24
N ASN A 29 -23.66 -13.96 -6.39
CA ASN A 29 -23.66 -13.73 -4.94
C ASN A 29 -22.26 -13.93 -4.36
N SER A 30 -21.59 -15.04 -4.70
CA SER A 30 -20.21 -15.32 -4.28
C SER A 30 -19.24 -14.24 -4.77
N LEU A 31 -19.32 -13.84 -6.04
CA LEU A 31 -18.52 -12.73 -6.59
C LEU A 31 -18.82 -11.41 -5.87
N GLY A 32 -20.10 -11.14 -5.56
CA GLY A 32 -20.51 -9.97 -4.80
C GLY A 32 -19.94 -9.93 -3.39
N LEU A 33 -19.85 -11.06 -2.70
CA LEU A 33 -19.21 -11.14 -1.38
C LEU A 33 -17.70 -10.88 -1.46
N LEU A 34 -17.03 -11.42 -2.49
CA LEU A 34 -15.60 -11.19 -2.72
C LEU A 34 -15.29 -9.72 -3.00
N ILE A 35 -16.03 -9.11 -3.93
CA ILE A 35 -15.84 -7.71 -4.38
C ILE A 35 -16.07 -6.71 -3.24
N ASN A 36 -16.98 -7.03 -2.32
CA ASN A 36 -17.31 -6.15 -1.20
C ASN A 36 -16.51 -6.48 0.07
N GLY A 37 -15.51 -7.37 0.02
CA GLY A 37 -14.70 -7.76 1.17
C GLY A 37 -15.48 -8.48 2.28
N LYS A 38 -16.66 -9.02 1.98
CA LYS A 38 -17.52 -9.73 2.94
C LYS A 38 -17.23 -11.23 3.01
N SER A 39 -16.39 -11.75 2.11
CA SER A 39 -15.98 -13.16 2.14
C SER A 39 -14.98 -13.42 3.25
N ARG A 40 -15.08 -14.58 3.90
CA ARG A 40 -14.11 -15.05 4.90
C ARG A 40 -12.89 -15.76 4.29
N GLY A 41 -12.94 -16.07 2.99
CA GLY A 41 -11.88 -16.76 2.28
C GLY A 41 -12.21 -16.95 0.80
N ILE A 42 -11.27 -17.53 0.07
CA ILE A 42 -11.40 -17.84 -1.35
C ILE A 42 -10.63 -19.12 -1.66
N GLN A 43 -11.20 -20.00 -2.49
CA GLN A 43 -10.53 -21.23 -2.91
C GLN A 43 -9.54 -20.93 -4.05
N PHE A 44 -8.46 -21.72 -4.16
CA PHE A 44 -7.48 -21.53 -5.23
C PHE A 44 -8.07 -21.72 -6.63
N ASP A 45 -9.02 -22.65 -6.82
CA ASP A 45 -9.68 -22.80 -8.12
C ASP A 45 -10.42 -21.52 -8.52
N THR A 46 -11.02 -20.85 -7.54
CA THR A 46 -11.79 -19.63 -7.76
C THR A 46 -10.88 -18.47 -8.13
N LEU A 47 -9.74 -18.34 -7.44
CA LEU A 47 -8.68 -17.39 -7.82
C LEU A 47 -8.17 -17.64 -9.23
N GLU A 48 -7.86 -18.89 -9.56
CA GLU A 48 -7.36 -19.29 -10.87
C GLU A 48 -8.36 -18.98 -11.98
N LYS A 49 -9.63 -19.35 -11.81
CA LYS A 49 -10.70 -19.08 -12.78
C LYS A 49 -10.84 -17.58 -13.05
N ILE A 50 -10.88 -16.77 -11.99
CA ILE A 50 -11.01 -15.31 -12.12
C ILE A 50 -9.80 -14.75 -12.86
N ALA A 51 -8.58 -15.08 -12.42
CA ALA A 51 -7.35 -14.57 -13.02
C ALA A 51 -7.20 -14.96 -14.50
N ARG A 52 -7.52 -16.22 -14.86
CA ARG A 52 -7.49 -16.70 -16.24
C ARG A 52 -8.51 -15.99 -17.13
N ILE A 53 -9.77 -15.88 -16.70
CA ILE A 53 -10.83 -15.22 -17.49
C ILE A 53 -10.55 -13.73 -17.69
N MET A 54 -9.96 -13.08 -16.69
CA MET A 54 -9.63 -11.67 -16.76
C MET A 54 -8.25 -11.40 -17.38
N ASN A 55 -7.48 -12.45 -17.68
CA ASN A 55 -6.11 -12.37 -18.19
C ASN A 55 -5.20 -11.46 -17.34
N ILE A 56 -5.24 -11.64 -16.02
CA ILE A 56 -4.40 -10.92 -15.04
C ILE A 56 -3.60 -11.91 -14.20
N LYS A 57 -2.54 -11.43 -13.55
CA LYS A 57 -1.80 -12.28 -12.62
C LYS A 57 -2.53 -12.40 -11.29
N ILE A 58 -2.25 -13.47 -10.56
CA ILE A 58 -2.81 -13.69 -9.22
C ILE A 58 -2.37 -12.57 -8.24
N GLU A 59 -1.14 -12.07 -8.37
CA GLU A 59 -0.64 -10.95 -7.56
C GLU A 59 -1.47 -9.68 -7.73
N ASP A 60 -1.98 -9.41 -8.94
CA ASP A 60 -2.75 -8.21 -9.24
C ASP A 60 -4.12 -8.19 -8.54
N LEU A 61 -4.65 -9.37 -8.15
CA LEU A 61 -5.91 -9.48 -7.43
C LEU A 61 -5.82 -8.94 -5.99
N PHE A 62 -4.62 -8.68 -5.48
CA PHE A 62 -4.40 -8.28 -4.10
C PHE A 62 -3.57 -6.99 -4.00
N SER A 63 -3.81 -6.22 -2.94
CA SER A 63 -2.91 -5.13 -2.54
C SER A 63 -2.79 -5.07 -1.03
N LEU A 64 -1.63 -4.59 -0.55
CA LEU A 64 -1.43 -4.26 0.85
C LEU A 64 -1.67 -2.76 1.02
N SER A 65 -2.56 -2.40 1.94
CA SER A 65 -2.70 -1.04 2.46
C SER A 65 -2.20 -0.98 3.90
N PHE A 66 -1.84 0.22 4.37
CA PHE A 66 -1.61 0.47 5.79
C PHE A 66 -2.92 0.88 6.47
N ASP A 67 -3.02 0.63 7.77
CA ASP A 67 -4.16 1.01 8.61
C ASP A 67 -3.89 2.33 9.36
N TYR A 68 -2.61 2.60 9.65
CA TYR A 68 -2.15 3.84 10.26
C TYR A 68 -0.93 4.41 9.51
N LEU A 69 -0.97 5.72 9.27
CA LEU A 69 0.13 6.48 8.72
C LEU A 69 0.24 7.81 9.48
N GLU A 70 1.38 8.03 10.11
CA GLU A 70 1.76 9.33 10.67
C GLU A 70 3.05 9.81 10.02
N ILE A 71 3.07 11.09 9.63
CA ILE A 71 4.23 11.74 9.06
C ILE A 71 4.49 12.98 9.90
N SER A 72 5.70 13.09 10.44
CA SER A 72 6.16 14.28 11.15
C SER A 72 7.46 14.78 10.54
N ALA A 73 7.63 16.11 10.57
CA ALA A 73 8.83 16.76 10.10
C ALA A 73 9.18 17.92 11.05
N THR A 74 10.41 17.93 11.56
CA THR A 74 10.89 18.93 12.51
C THR A 74 12.22 19.53 12.04
N ASN A 75 12.30 20.86 12.07
CA ASN A 75 13.55 21.58 11.77
C ASN A 75 14.57 21.35 12.90
N MET A 76 15.75 20.85 12.54
CA MET A 76 16.89 20.66 13.44
C MET A 76 18.03 21.58 13.03
N LYS A 77 18.59 22.30 14.01
CA LYS A 77 19.86 23.01 13.87
C LYS A 77 20.92 22.19 14.59
N LEU A 78 21.94 21.73 13.86
CA LEU A 78 23.05 20.94 14.43
C LEU A 78 24.31 21.81 14.52
N ARG A 79 25.05 21.66 15.61
CA ARG A 79 26.40 22.25 15.75
C ARG A 79 27.43 21.30 15.14
N SER A 80 28.47 21.83 14.51
CA SER A 80 29.58 21.02 14.01
C SER A 80 30.22 20.15 15.09
N SER A 81 30.29 20.66 16.33
CA SER A 81 30.76 19.90 17.50
C SER A 81 29.94 18.64 17.80
N GLU A 82 28.64 18.62 17.47
CA GLU A 82 27.74 17.47 17.68
C GLU A 82 27.92 16.39 16.60
N LEU A 83 28.63 16.72 15.51
CA LEU A 83 28.99 15.82 14.42
C LEU A 83 30.46 15.39 14.48
N GLY A 84 31.18 15.74 15.55
CA GLY A 84 32.61 15.43 15.70
C GLY A 84 33.53 16.29 14.82
N VAL A 85 33.04 17.45 14.35
CA VAL A 85 33.80 18.38 13.50
C VAL A 85 33.99 19.69 14.27
N ASP A 86 35.24 20.12 14.42
CA ASP A 86 35.76 21.40 14.99
C ASP A 86 34.86 22.25 15.93
N TYR A 87 35.32 22.46 17.17
CA TYR A 87 34.54 22.98 18.32
C TYR A 87 34.19 24.49 18.28
N ASN A 88 34.60 25.23 17.24
CA ASN A 88 34.56 26.69 17.22
C ASN A 88 33.47 27.33 16.34
N ASN A 89 32.53 26.57 15.77
CA ASN A 89 31.53 27.11 14.84
C ASN A 89 30.10 27.34 15.42
N ARG A 90 29.37 28.25 14.76
CA ARG A 90 27.92 28.48 14.92
C ARG A 90 27.14 27.27 14.34
N TYR A 91 25.81 27.23 14.47
CA TYR A 91 25.01 26.14 13.85
C TYR A 91 25.29 26.08 12.35
N ASP A 92 25.95 25.01 11.88
CA ASP A 92 26.47 24.93 10.50
C ASP A 92 25.57 24.12 9.57
N PHE A 93 24.67 23.28 10.11
CA PHE A 93 23.82 22.41 9.31
C PHE A 93 22.34 22.60 9.65
N LYS A 94 21.53 22.87 8.62
CA LYS A 94 20.06 22.84 8.74
C LYS A 94 19.53 21.54 8.15
N ARG A 95 18.91 20.74 9.01
CA ARG A 95 18.32 19.45 8.63
C ARG A 95 16.84 19.44 8.96
N LEU A 96 16.06 18.84 8.08
CA LEU A 96 14.68 18.48 8.36
C LEU A 96 14.71 17.02 8.80
N ALA A 97 14.46 16.77 10.09
CA ALA A 97 14.24 15.42 10.58
C ALA A 97 12.82 15.01 10.25
N CYS A 98 12.69 13.93 9.50
CA CYS A 98 11.43 13.36 9.08
C CYS A 98 11.27 12.00 9.76
N SER A 99 10.07 11.74 10.28
CA SER A 99 9.68 10.43 10.79
C SER A 99 8.38 10.01 10.11
N ILE A 100 8.37 8.80 9.56
CA ILE A 100 7.19 8.17 9.00
C ILE A 100 6.89 6.93 9.84
N ASN A 101 5.70 6.87 10.43
CA ASN A 101 5.19 5.67 11.09
C ASN A 101 4.17 4.99 10.18
N ILE A 102 4.42 3.74 9.79
CA ILE A 102 3.49 2.89 9.03
C ILE A 102 3.16 1.67 9.88
N ASP A 103 1.92 1.58 10.35
CA ASP A 103 1.44 0.46 11.19
C ASP A 103 2.39 0.13 12.37
N GLY A 104 2.97 1.16 13.01
CA GLY A 104 3.91 1.02 14.13
C GLY A 104 5.39 0.90 13.73
N ASN A 105 5.71 0.79 12.45
CA ASN A 105 7.08 0.77 11.96
C ASN A 105 7.56 2.20 11.69
N ASN A 106 8.58 2.64 12.42
CA ASN A 106 9.16 3.97 12.26
C ASN A 106 10.28 3.96 11.21
N TYR A 107 10.22 4.93 10.30
CA TYR A 107 11.22 5.21 9.29
C TYR A 107 11.70 6.64 9.51
N ASP A 108 12.90 6.77 10.06
CA ASP A 108 13.52 8.06 10.35
C ASP A 108 14.56 8.40 9.29
N PHE A 109 14.49 9.61 8.75
CA PHE A 109 15.49 10.12 7.82
C PHE A 109 15.65 11.64 8.00
N SER A 110 16.78 12.16 7.54
CA SER A 110 17.04 13.59 7.56
C SER A 110 17.30 14.11 6.16
N VAL A 111 16.65 15.21 5.79
CA VAL A 111 16.97 15.94 4.55
C VAL A 111 17.85 17.13 4.91
N HIS A 112 19.03 17.21 4.29
CA HIS A 112 19.88 18.40 4.36
C HIS A 112 19.36 19.43 3.36
N TYR A 113 19.12 20.67 3.80
CA TYR A 113 18.54 21.70 2.94
C TYR A 113 19.30 23.02 2.91
N GLU A 114 20.39 23.15 3.69
CA GLU A 114 21.41 24.19 3.58
C GLU A 114 22.75 23.67 4.09
#